data_AF-A0A6I5EZ84-F1
#
_entry.id   AF-A0A6I5EZ84-F1
#
_cell.length_a   1.000
_cell.length_b   1.000
_cell.length_c   1.000
_cell.angle_alpha   90.00
_cell.angle_beta   90.00
_cell.angle_gamma   90.00
#
_symmetry.space_group_name_H-M   'P 1'
#
loop_
_entity.id
_entity.type
_entity.pdbx_description
1 polymer ?
#
loop_
_entity_poly.entity_id
_entity_poly.type
_entity_poly.pdbx_seq_one_letter_code
_entity_poly.pdbx_strand_id
1 'polypeptide(L)'
;MTGAALAAVAVGVILEDVRVFVAGGGVLALLILFAVLGGKRRPAGGEPPVRRLALARIEDLRATGGESADVPVKFRLTVAPEREDARSAYRVKTTQHINLVDLPAYRPRGIAVVEYRPDKPWDVRIVTRPTPEWSRRAEEAEIDSAPDSTLVSNPDVDEGSWCLLALLAFLAGAALVVLLFRGPLFTEVSDGDTPPGSPSKSSSTSRTFTTSTTVSGPSSSLLAFGRMRATAMELEGRVETGFVTEVTIEDRRMTVSGDSTRPPTGTFHLQTLPYELFPALVREARTTLGVRTPETWRIDITPGTGDGVGPRVRVTVTGPEGTAHLDADATARITDRRAVGERG
;
A
#
# COMPACT_ATOMS: atom_id res chain seq x y z
N MET A 1 21.61 0.55 9.97
CA MET A 1 21.60 -0.93 9.88
C MET A 1 23.00 -1.54 10.01
N THR A 2 24.06 -0.96 9.43
CA THR A 2 25.44 -1.48 9.50
C THR A 2 26.06 -1.48 10.91
N GLY A 3 25.79 -0.46 11.73
CA GLY A 3 26.33 -0.35 13.09
C GLY A 3 25.80 -1.40 14.07
N ALA A 4 24.52 -1.76 13.97
CA ALA A 4 23.90 -2.77 14.83
C ALA A 4 24.45 -4.18 14.53
N ALA A 5 24.73 -4.48 13.26
CA ALA A 5 25.33 -5.75 12.85
C ALA A 5 26.79 -5.90 13.34
N LEU A 6 27.58 -4.82 13.27
CA LEU A 6 28.96 -4.80 13.79
C LEU A 6 29.02 -4.97 15.32
N ALA A 7 28.09 -4.34 16.04
CA ALA A 7 28.00 -4.48 17.50
C ALA A 7 27.62 -5.92 17.92
N ALA A 8 26.70 -6.58 17.20
CA ALA A 8 26.32 -7.96 17.49
C ALA A 8 27.46 -8.97 17.26
N VAL A 9 28.29 -8.76 16.23
CA VAL A 9 29.47 -9.61 15.97
C VAL A 9 30.54 -9.42 17.06
N ALA A 10 30.78 -8.18 17.50
CA ALA A 10 31.74 -7.91 18.58
C ALA A 10 31.30 -8.54 19.92
N VAL A 11 30.00 -8.45 20.25
CA VAL A 11 29.42 -9.05 21.46
C VAL A 11 29.43 -10.59 21.40
N GLY A 12 29.21 -11.19 20.23
CA GLY A 12 29.26 -12.64 20.04
C GLY A 12 30.67 -13.24 20.18
N VAL A 13 31.71 -12.50 19.77
CA VAL A 13 33.12 -12.92 19.99
C VAL A 13 33.51 -12.84 21.47
N ILE A 14 32.95 -11.90 22.22
CA ILE A 14 33.24 -11.71 23.65
C ILE A 14 32.54 -12.74 24.55
N LEU A 15 31.38 -13.27 24.13
CA LEU A 15 30.59 -14.22 24.92
C LEU A 15 30.90 -15.70 24.63
N GLU A 16 31.81 -16.01 23.69
CA GLU A 16 32.16 -17.38 23.24
C GLU A 16 30.97 -18.28 22.88
N ASP A 17 29.81 -17.69 22.56
CA ASP A 17 28.60 -18.43 22.24
C ASP A 17 28.47 -18.62 20.73
N VAL A 18 28.83 -19.82 20.28
CA VAL A 18 28.89 -20.25 18.86
C VAL A 18 27.59 -19.94 18.12
N ARG A 19 26.44 -19.96 18.81
CA ARG A 19 25.13 -19.73 18.21
C ARG A 19 24.91 -18.27 17.81
N VAL A 20 25.44 -17.33 18.58
CA VAL A 20 25.35 -15.88 18.29
C VAL A 20 26.30 -15.49 17.17
N PHE A 21 27.49 -16.11 17.14
CA PHE A 21 28.47 -15.91 16.07
C PHE A 21 27.96 -16.41 14.71
N VAL A 22 27.35 -17.60 14.67
CA VAL A 22 26.77 -18.17 13.43
C VAL A 22 25.58 -17.36 12.94
N ALA A 23 24.70 -16.89 13.84
CA ALA A 23 23.56 -16.05 13.46
C ALA A 23 23.99 -14.68 12.92
N GLY A 24 24.94 -14.00 13.59
CA GLY A 24 25.46 -12.70 13.15
C GLY A 24 26.28 -12.79 11.87
N GLY A 25 27.16 -13.80 11.76
CA GLY A 25 27.96 -14.06 10.56
C GLY A 25 27.10 -14.46 9.36
N GLY A 26 26.04 -15.24 9.57
CA GLY A 26 25.09 -15.62 8.54
C GLY A 26 24.36 -14.41 7.95
N VAL A 27 23.87 -13.49 8.79
CA VAL A 27 23.22 -12.25 8.34
C VAL A 27 24.21 -11.35 7.57
N LEU A 28 25.45 -11.24 8.03
CA LEU A 28 26.48 -10.44 7.35
C LEU A 28 26.84 -11.03 5.98
N ALA A 29 27.02 -12.35 5.88
CA ALA A 29 27.30 -13.04 4.63
C ALA A 29 26.14 -12.90 3.64
N LEU A 30 24.90 -12.95 4.12
CA LEU A 30 23.70 -12.75 3.30
C LEU A 30 23.63 -11.32 2.76
N LEU A 31 23.90 -10.31 3.60
CA LEU A 31 23.97 -8.90 3.17
C LEU A 31 25.08 -8.66 2.12
N ILE A 32 26.25 -9.26 2.30
CA ILE A 32 27.34 -9.19 1.32
C ILE A 32 26.94 -9.89 0.02
N LEU A 33 26.31 -11.05 0.08
CA LEU A 33 25.82 -11.77 -1.10
C LEU A 33 24.76 -10.96 -1.86
N PHE A 34 23.83 -10.30 -1.16
CA PHE A 34 22.85 -9.38 -1.77
C PHE A 34 23.51 -8.17 -2.41
N ALA A 35 24.55 -7.60 -1.79
CA ALA A 35 25.31 -6.51 -2.39
C ALA A 35 26.06 -6.96 -3.66
N VAL A 36 26.60 -8.18 -3.67
CA VAL A 36 27.32 -8.75 -4.82
C VAL A 36 26.37 -9.15 -5.96
N LEU A 37 25.20 -9.73 -5.65
CA LEU A 37 24.19 -10.08 -6.66
C LEU A 37 23.45 -8.85 -7.19
N GLY A 38 23.14 -7.86 -6.34
CA GLY A 38 22.50 -6.61 -6.73
C GLY A 38 23.45 -5.63 -7.43
N GLY A 39 24.75 -5.71 -7.17
CA GLY A 39 25.77 -4.83 -7.75
C GLY A 39 26.22 -5.20 -9.18
N LYS A 40 25.80 -6.36 -9.72
CA LYS A 40 26.41 -6.96 -10.91
C LYS A 40 25.86 -6.49 -12.27
N ARG A 41 25.25 -5.30 -12.34
CA ARG A 41 24.87 -4.65 -13.61
C ARG A 41 25.24 -3.18 -13.66
N ARG A 42 26.52 -2.87 -13.43
CA ARG A 42 27.12 -1.68 -14.05
C ARG A 42 27.91 -2.15 -15.24
N PRO A 43 27.50 -1.86 -16.50
CA PRO A 43 28.41 -1.95 -17.62
C PRO A 43 29.45 -0.84 -17.43
N ALA A 44 30.52 -1.17 -16.69
CA ALA A 44 31.74 -0.37 -16.68
C ALA A 44 32.44 -0.65 -18.01
N GLY A 45 32.46 0.34 -18.91
CA GLY A 45 33.20 0.26 -20.16
C GLY A 45 32.38 0.42 -21.44
N GLY A 46 31.36 1.29 -21.44
CA GLY A 46 30.85 1.86 -22.68
C GLY A 46 31.58 3.15 -23.00
N GLU A 47 31.86 3.39 -24.28
CA GLU A 47 32.26 4.70 -24.82
C GLU A 47 31.35 5.80 -24.26
N PRO A 48 31.86 7.01 -23.94
CA PRO A 48 31.05 8.07 -23.34
C PRO A 48 29.77 8.26 -24.16
N PRO A 49 28.59 8.21 -23.52
CA PRO A 49 27.33 8.18 -24.24
C PRO A 49 27.18 9.44 -25.08
N VAL A 50 27.03 9.27 -26.39
CA VAL A 50 26.82 10.38 -27.32
C VAL A 50 25.46 10.98 -27.03
N ARG A 51 25.46 12.19 -26.47
CA ARG A 51 24.24 12.97 -26.24
C ARG A 51 24.05 13.94 -27.40
N ARG A 52 22.82 14.03 -27.90
CA ARG A 52 22.45 14.91 -29.01
C ARG A 52 21.37 15.87 -28.55
N LEU A 53 21.38 17.07 -29.13
CA LEU A 53 20.34 18.08 -28.89
C LEU A 53 19.23 17.91 -29.93
N ALA A 54 17.99 18.02 -29.48
CA ALA A 54 16.82 18.03 -30.33
C ALA A 54 15.78 19.00 -29.77
N LEU A 55 14.80 19.34 -30.59
CA LEU A 55 13.64 20.08 -30.14
C LEU A 55 12.58 19.09 -29.66
N ALA A 56 11.88 19.46 -28.59
CA ALA A 56 10.76 18.69 -28.08
C ALA A 56 9.59 19.58 -27.72
N ARG A 57 8.39 19.13 -28.09
CA ARG A 57 7.14 19.74 -27.65
C ARG A 57 6.75 19.19 -26.30
N ILE A 58 6.39 20.07 -25.37
CA ILE A 58 5.83 19.72 -24.07
C ILE A 58 4.34 19.39 -24.29
N GLU A 59 3.95 18.13 -24.15
CA GLU A 59 2.55 17.71 -24.28
C GLU A 59 1.77 17.99 -22.99
N ASP A 60 2.34 17.59 -21.85
CA ASP A 60 1.78 17.77 -20.52
C ASP A 60 2.93 17.93 -19.52
N LEU A 61 2.67 18.64 -18.43
CA LEU A 61 3.60 18.77 -17.30
C LEU A 61 2.84 18.65 -16.00
N ARG A 62 3.39 17.88 -15.06
CA ARG A 62 2.80 17.69 -13.73
C ARG A 62 3.87 17.84 -12.67
N ALA A 63 3.79 18.91 -11.90
CA ALA A 63 4.58 19.05 -10.68
C ALA A 63 4.07 18.05 -9.64
N THR A 64 4.94 17.16 -9.19
CA THR A 64 4.67 16.33 -8.01
C THR A 64 5.20 17.12 -6.81
N GLY A 65 4.30 17.50 -5.90
CA GLY A 65 4.56 18.51 -4.86
C GLY A 65 5.94 18.42 -4.21
N GLY A 66 6.61 19.58 -4.10
CA GLY A 66 7.90 19.72 -3.43
C GLY A 66 7.88 20.97 -2.55
N GLU A 67 8.34 20.82 -1.30
CA GLU A 67 8.54 21.92 -0.35
C GLU A 67 9.89 22.65 -0.58
N SER A 68 10.64 22.23 -1.62
CA SER A 68 11.97 22.71 -1.96
C SER A 68 11.94 23.70 -3.13
N ALA A 69 13.01 24.48 -3.29
CA ALA A 69 13.19 25.41 -4.41
C ALA A 69 13.25 24.69 -5.78
N ASP A 70 13.66 23.42 -5.79
CA ASP A 70 13.64 22.56 -6.97
C ASP A 70 12.51 21.55 -6.84
N VAL A 71 11.53 21.64 -7.74
CA VAL A 71 10.35 20.77 -7.73
C VAL A 71 10.50 19.67 -8.78
N PRO A 72 10.26 18.40 -8.44
CA PRO A 72 10.22 17.33 -9.43
C PRO A 72 8.99 17.50 -10.33
N VAL A 73 9.24 17.65 -11.63
CA VAL A 73 8.20 17.80 -12.64
C VAL A 73 8.24 16.61 -13.59
N LYS A 74 7.10 15.95 -13.74
CA LYS A 74 6.88 14.90 -14.73
C LYS A 74 6.47 15.56 -16.05
N PHE A 75 7.35 15.44 -17.05
CA PHE A 75 7.10 15.93 -18.39
C PHE A 75 6.70 14.81 -19.32
N ARG A 76 5.66 15.06 -20.12
CA ARG A 76 5.36 14.28 -21.32
C ARG A 76 5.84 15.09 -22.51
N LEU A 77 6.80 14.56 -23.25
CA LEU A 77 7.46 15.27 -24.33
C LEU A 77 7.26 14.50 -25.65
N THR A 78 7.04 15.24 -26.72
CA THR A 78 7.19 14.75 -28.09
C THR A 78 8.54 15.23 -28.59
N VAL A 79 9.53 14.33 -28.70
CA VAL A 79 10.87 14.66 -29.19
C VAL A 79 10.87 14.54 -30.70
N ALA A 80 11.36 15.57 -31.39
CA ALA A 80 11.59 15.57 -32.83
C ALA A 80 13.11 15.65 -33.09
N PRO A 81 13.78 14.50 -33.23
CA PRO A 81 15.19 14.45 -33.64
C PRO A 81 15.42 15.17 -34.97
N GLU A 82 16.64 15.63 -35.20
CA GLU A 82 16.97 16.23 -36.49
C GLU A 82 16.91 15.19 -37.61
N ARG A 83 16.76 15.64 -38.86
CA ARG A 83 16.68 14.73 -40.02
C ARG A 83 17.92 13.86 -40.18
N GLU A 84 19.07 14.31 -39.68
CA GLU A 84 20.34 13.58 -39.68
C GLU A 84 20.31 12.33 -38.79
N ASP A 85 19.42 12.29 -37.79
CA ASP A 85 19.29 11.17 -36.86
C ASP A 85 18.41 10.02 -37.39
N ALA A 86 17.84 10.17 -38.60
CA ALA A 86 16.99 9.19 -39.28
C ALA A 86 15.84 8.62 -38.42
N ARG A 87 15.39 9.36 -37.40
CA ARG A 87 14.39 8.92 -36.44
C ARG A 87 13.16 9.83 -36.48
N SER A 88 11.99 9.22 -36.58
CA SER A 88 10.71 9.92 -36.50
C SER A 88 10.44 10.47 -35.09
N ALA A 89 9.59 11.49 -35.02
CA ALA A 89 9.16 12.03 -33.74
C ALA A 89 8.52 10.95 -32.85
N TYR A 90 8.84 10.97 -31.55
CA TYR A 90 8.38 9.96 -30.60
C TYR A 90 8.01 10.59 -29.27
N ARG A 91 7.13 9.94 -28.51
CA ARG A 91 6.73 10.39 -27.17
C ARG A 91 7.60 9.78 -26.09
N VAL A 92 7.89 10.55 -25.05
CA VAL A 92 8.64 10.09 -23.87
C VAL A 92 8.05 10.71 -22.60
N LYS A 93 8.17 9.98 -21.48
CA LYS A 93 7.90 10.50 -20.14
C LYS A 93 9.22 10.61 -19.40
N THR A 94 9.53 11.79 -18.90
CA THR A 94 10.74 12.04 -18.10
C THR A 94 10.37 12.81 -16.84
N THR A 95 11.17 12.64 -15.79
CA THR A 95 11.03 13.41 -14.55
C THR A 95 12.31 14.20 -14.34
N GLN A 96 12.18 15.53 -14.24
CA GLN A 96 13.32 16.41 -14.02
C GLN A 96 12.99 17.40 -12.91
N HIS A 97 13.99 17.72 -12.11
CA HIS A 97 13.87 18.76 -11.10
C HIS A 97 14.08 20.11 -11.78
N ILE A 98 13.08 20.97 -11.66
CA ILE A 98 13.09 22.32 -12.24
C ILE A 98 12.97 23.31 -11.09
N ASN A 99 13.74 24.39 -11.18
CA ASN A 99 13.67 25.45 -10.19
C ASN A 99 12.30 26.15 -10.27
N LEU A 100 11.70 26.45 -9.13
CA LEU A 100 10.40 27.13 -9.05
C LEU A 100 10.36 28.45 -9.84
N VAL A 101 11.48 29.18 -9.91
CA VAL A 101 11.58 30.45 -10.64
C VAL A 101 11.50 30.23 -12.16
N ASP A 102 12.03 29.11 -12.65
CA ASP A 102 12.08 28.77 -14.08
C ASP A 102 10.81 28.04 -14.54
N LEU A 103 10.00 27.53 -13.61
CA LEU A 103 8.79 26.76 -13.92
C LEU A 103 7.81 27.48 -14.87
N PRO A 104 7.54 28.80 -14.74
CA PRO A 104 6.64 29.52 -15.64
C PRO A 104 7.09 29.58 -17.11
N ALA A 105 8.38 29.34 -17.37
CA ALA A 105 8.93 29.26 -18.72
C ALA A 105 8.50 27.98 -19.45
N TYR A 106 8.15 26.92 -18.70
CA TYR A 106 7.68 25.65 -19.25
C TYR A 106 6.16 25.61 -19.26
N ARG A 107 5.56 25.62 -20.46
CA ARG A 107 4.10 25.57 -20.63
C ARG A 107 3.69 24.37 -21.46
N PRO A 108 2.49 23.80 -21.22
CA PRO A 108 1.91 22.82 -22.14
C PRO A 108 1.85 23.40 -23.55
N ARG A 109 2.20 22.58 -24.54
CA ARG A 109 2.41 22.90 -25.95
C ARG A 109 3.59 23.81 -26.28
N GLY A 110 4.39 24.22 -25.30
CA GLY A 110 5.65 24.93 -25.54
C GLY A 110 6.70 24.02 -26.17
N ILE A 111 7.64 24.62 -26.89
CA ILE A 111 8.81 23.91 -27.43
C ILE A 111 10.00 24.14 -26.49
N ALA A 112 10.70 23.06 -26.15
CA ALA A 112 11.87 23.08 -25.31
C ALA A 112 13.02 22.34 -26.01
N VAL A 113 14.25 22.78 -25.72
CA VAL A 113 15.46 22.10 -26.19
C VAL A 113 15.73 20.95 -25.25
N VAL A 114 15.88 19.75 -25.80
CA VAL A 114 16.18 18.54 -25.04
C VAL A 114 17.48 17.92 -25.47
N GLU A 115 18.17 17.36 -24.50
CA GLU A 115 19.29 16.46 -24.70
C GLU A 115 18.75 15.04 -24.62
N TYR A 116 18.99 14.24 -25.65
CA TYR A 116 18.59 12.84 -25.69
C TYR A 116 19.74 11.93 -26.09
N ARG A 117 19.57 10.65 -25.77
CA ARG A 117 20.50 9.58 -26.11
C ARG A 117 19.93 8.73 -27.23
N PRO A 118 20.62 8.59 -28.38
CA PRO A 118 20.17 7.71 -29.47
C PRO A 118 20.10 6.23 -29.06
N ASP A 119 20.97 5.79 -28.16
CA ASP A 119 21.03 4.42 -27.64
C ASP A 119 19.97 4.15 -26.57
N LYS A 120 19.55 5.19 -25.84
CA LYS A 120 18.51 5.14 -24.81
C LYS A 120 17.47 6.25 -25.07
N PRO A 121 16.55 6.07 -26.02
CA PRO A 121 15.60 7.11 -26.42
C PRO A 121 14.65 7.57 -25.30
N TRP A 122 14.51 6.79 -24.22
CA TRP A 122 13.77 7.17 -23.02
C TRP A 122 14.56 8.09 -22.07
N ASP A 123 15.89 8.18 -22.19
CA ASP A 123 16.74 9.07 -21.39
C ASP A 123 16.80 10.44 -22.08
N VAL A 124 15.83 11.29 -21.74
CA VAL A 124 15.67 12.64 -22.28
C VAL A 124 15.67 13.65 -21.14
N ARG A 125 16.42 14.74 -21.32
CA ARG A 125 16.57 15.82 -20.34
C ARG A 125 16.31 17.16 -20.99
N ILE A 126 15.51 18.02 -20.36
CA ILE A 126 15.34 19.39 -20.85
C ILE A 126 16.60 20.17 -20.50
N VAL A 127 17.13 20.92 -21.48
CA VAL A 127 18.27 21.81 -21.30
C VAL A 127 17.74 23.13 -20.76
N THR A 128 18.00 23.40 -19.49
CA THR A 128 17.45 24.59 -18.79
C THR A 128 18.00 25.91 -19.35
N ARG A 129 19.24 25.91 -19.86
CA ARG A 129 19.91 27.06 -20.46
C ARG A 129 20.52 26.67 -21.81
N PRO A 130 19.71 26.64 -22.90
CA PRO A 130 20.22 26.32 -24.23
C PRO A 130 21.10 27.44 -24.76
N THR A 131 21.92 27.16 -25.79
CA THR A 131 22.64 28.23 -26.48
C THR A 131 21.65 29.14 -27.23
N PRO A 132 21.99 30.41 -27.50
CA PRO A 132 21.07 31.36 -28.14
C PRO A 132 20.53 30.89 -29.49
N GLU A 133 21.32 30.13 -30.24
CA GLU A 133 20.90 29.54 -31.52
C GLU A 133 19.76 28.53 -31.34
N TRP A 134 19.87 27.65 -30.36
CA TRP A 134 18.85 26.65 -30.06
C TRP A 134 17.61 27.27 -29.42
N SER A 135 17.77 28.31 -28.61
CA SER A 135 16.64 29.08 -28.07
C SER A 135 15.80 29.70 -29.19
N ARG A 136 16.45 30.35 -30.16
CA ARG A 136 15.77 30.95 -31.31
C ARG A 136 15.03 29.89 -32.13
N ARG A 137 15.67 28.75 -32.40
CA ARG A 137 15.03 27.63 -33.12
C ARG A 137 13.82 27.08 -32.36
N ALA A 138 13.88 27.00 -31.03
CA ALA A 138 12.75 26.56 -30.22
C ALA A 138 11.58 27.54 -30.27
N GLU A 139 11.84 28.86 -30.34
CA GLU A 139 10.82 29.89 -30.47
C GLU A 139 10.15 29.90 -31.86
N GLU A 140 10.91 29.61 -32.92
CA GLU A 140 10.42 29.60 -34.31
C GLU A 140 9.79 28.26 -34.73
N ALA A 141 10.06 27.17 -34.01
CA ALA A 141 9.63 25.83 -34.39
C ALA A 141 8.17 25.54 -34.03
N GLU A 142 7.46 24.91 -34.96
CA GLU A 142 6.16 24.27 -34.72
C GLU A 142 6.32 22.77 -34.91
N ILE A 143 6.16 22.00 -33.83
CA ILE A 143 6.29 20.54 -33.83
C ILE A 143 4.91 19.93 -33.64
N ASP A 144 4.51 19.04 -34.55
CA ASP A 144 3.28 18.28 -34.40
C ASP A 144 3.38 17.24 -33.28
N SER A 145 2.27 17.06 -32.57
CA SER A 145 2.16 16.04 -31.54
C SER A 145 2.27 14.64 -32.16
N ALA A 146 3.27 13.86 -31.74
CA ALA A 146 3.42 12.48 -32.20
C ALA A 146 2.28 11.60 -31.68
N PRO A 147 2.00 10.42 -32.25
CA PRO A 147 0.96 9.51 -31.75
C PRO A 147 1.29 8.92 -30.38
N ASP A 148 0.29 8.56 -29.59
CA ASP A 148 0.48 7.88 -28.30
C ASP A 148 1.14 6.49 -28.42
N SER A 149 0.98 5.84 -29.56
CA SER A 149 1.64 4.56 -29.87
C SER A 149 3.16 4.67 -29.99
N THR A 150 3.70 5.87 -30.14
CA THR A 150 5.15 6.13 -30.19
C THR A 150 5.77 6.36 -28.82
N LEU A 151 5.04 6.08 -27.74
CA LEU A 151 5.53 6.25 -26.38
C LEU A 151 6.66 5.26 -26.08
N VAL A 152 7.87 5.80 -25.92
CA VAL A 152 9.05 5.06 -25.49
C VAL A 152 9.13 5.09 -23.97
N SER A 153 9.20 3.91 -23.35
CA SER A 153 9.34 3.75 -21.90
C SER A 153 10.69 3.13 -21.56
N ASN A 154 11.20 3.42 -20.37
CA ASN A 154 12.45 2.85 -19.88
C ASN A 154 12.24 1.35 -19.53
N PRO A 155 12.97 0.41 -20.16
CA PRO A 155 12.86 -1.02 -19.88
C PRO A 155 13.49 -1.43 -18.53
N ASP A 156 14.36 -0.59 -17.95
CA ASP A 156 15.09 -0.92 -16.72
C ASP A 156 14.25 -0.65 -15.44
N VAL A 157 13.02 -0.13 -15.56
CA VAL A 157 12.13 0.17 -14.43
C VAL A 157 11.22 -1.02 -14.12
N ASP A 158 11.83 -2.20 -13.93
CA ASP A 158 11.15 -3.34 -13.28
C ASP A 158 11.22 -3.15 -11.75
N GLU A 159 10.47 -2.17 -11.24
CA GLU A 159 10.36 -1.85 -9.80
C GLU A 159 9.88 -3.06 -8.97
N GLY A 160 9.18 -4.01 -9.59
CA GLY A 160 8.69 -5.23 -8.94
C GLY A 160 9.76 -6.25 -8.56
N SER A 161 10.88 -6.30 -9.29
CA SER A 161 11.91 -7.34 -9.06
C SER A 161 12.68 -7.12 -7.75
N TRP A 162 12.90 -5.87 -7.35
CA TRP A 162 13.65 -5.56 -6.14
C TRP A 162 12.83 -5.81 -4.87
N CYS A 163 11.54 -5.45 -4.89
CA CYS A 163 10.63 -5.72 -3.77
C CYS A 163 10.45 -7.22 -3.50
N LEU A 164 10.32 -8.03 -4.55
CA LEU A 164 10.23 -9.49 -4.42
C LEU A 164 11.51 -10.10 -3.83
N LEU A 165 12.68 -9.65 -4.28
CA LEU A 165 13.96 -10.12 -3.74
C LEU A 165 14.14 -9.70 -2.27
N ALA A 166 13.76 -8.48 -1.90
CA ALA A 166 13.79 -8.02 -0.52
C ALA A 166 12.83 -8.82 0.38
N LEU A 167 11.63 -9.13 -0.12
CA LEU A 167 10.65 -9.95 0.60
C LEU A 167 11.16 -11.39 0.80
N LEU A 168 11.74 -12.00 -0.23
CA LEU A 168 12.33 -13.34 -0.14
C LEU A 168 13.51 -13.37 0.83
N ALA A 169 14.37 -12.35 0.82
CA ALA A 169 15.46 -12.21 1.78
C ALA A 169 14.95 -12.15 3.22
N PHE A 170 13.91 -11.36 3.45
CA PHE A 170 13.28 -11.20 4.75
C PHE A 170 12.64 -12.51 5.25
N LEU A 171 11.90 -13.20 4.39
CA LEU A 171 11.30 -14.51 4.69
C LEU A 171 12.35 -15.56 5.03
N ALA A 172 13.44 -15.62 4.27
CA ALA A 172 14.55 -16.54 4.54
C ALA A 172 15.23 -16.25 5.90
N GLY A 173 15.43 -14.96 6.22
CA GLY A 173 15.94 -14.55 7.54
C GLY A 173 15.02 -14.95 8.69
N ALA A 174 13.71 -14.74 8.54
CA ALA A 174 12.72 -15.14 9.55
C ALA A 174 12.69 -16.66 9.75
N ALA A 175 12.72 -17.45 8.67
CA ALA A 175 12.74 -18.91 8.74
C ALA A 175 13.98 -19.45 9.46
N LEU A 176 15.16 -18.86 9.21
CA LEU A 176 16.41 -19.22 9.87
C LEU A 176 16.34 -18.99 11.39
N VAL A 177 15.79 -17.84 11.82
CA VAL A 177 15.60 -17.53 13.25
C VAL A 177 14.66 -18.54 13.90
N VAL A 178 13.54 -18.85 13.27
CA VAL A 178 12.57 -19.83 13.80
C VAL A 178 13.19 -21.22 13.93
N LEU A 179 13.97 -21.67 12.95
CA LEU A 179 14.64 -22.97 12.99
C LEU A 179 15.69 -23.05 14.10
N LEU A 180 16.46 -21.97 14.31
CA LEU A 180 17.46 -21.93 15.38
C LEU A 180 16.84 -21.91 16.79
N PHE A 181 15.65 -21.31 16.95
CA PHE A 181 14.91 -21.30 18.21
C PHE A 181 13.99 -22.53 18.43
N ARG A 182 13.73 -23.34 17.40
CA ARG A 182 12.95 -24.58 17.48
C ARG A 182 13.70 -25.73 18.15
N GLY A 183 15.03 -25.77 18.08
CA GLY A 183 15.86 -26.85 18.63
C GLY A 183 15.79 -27.03 20.15
N PRO A 184 15.86 -25.96 20.97
CA PRO A 184 15.86 -26.10 22.43
C PRO A 184 14.47 -26.23 23.08
N LEU A 185 13.36 -26.10 22.34
CA LEU A 185 12.01 -26.21 22.91
C LEU A 185 11.46 -27.66 22.98
N PHE A 186 12.14 -28.64 22.38
CA PHE A 186 11.64 -30.02 22.27
C PHE A 186 12.57 -31.08 22.86
N THR A 187 13.53 -30.70 23.70
CA THR A 187 14.39 -31.66 24.39
C THR A 187 14.19 -31.61 25.89
N GLU A 188 13.06 -32.17 26.36
CA GLU A 188 12.97 -32.71 27.72
C GLU A 188 12.21 -34.05 27.70
N VAL A 189 12.94 -35.07 28.17
CA VAL A 189 12.52 -36.37 28.75
C VAL A 189 12.07 -37.50 27.81
N SER A 190 12.95 -38.50 27.72
CA SER A 190 12.69 -39.89 27.33
C SER A 190 11.85 -40.64 28.37
N ASP A 191 10.93 -41.51 27.95
CA ASP A 191 10.91 -42.95 28.29
C ASP A 191 9.65 -43.68 27.74
N GLY A 192 9.85 -44.90 27.23
CA GLY A 192 8.87 -46.01 27.31
C GLY A 192 7.95 -46.35 26.11
N ASP A 193 8.35 -47.36 25.33
CA ASP A 193 7.56 -48.47 24.71
C ASP A 193 6.26 -48.25 23.87
N THR A 194 6.38 -48.44 22.53
CA THR A 194 5.69 -49.42 21.62
C THR A 194 4.12 -49.53 21.55
N PRO A 195 3.43 -49.76 20.37
CA PRO A 195 3.66 -49.40 18.94
C PRO A 195 2.35 -48.94 18.20
N PRO A 196 2.18 -49.00 16.84
CA PRO A 196 1.56 -47.92 16.06
C PRO A 196 0.05 -48.08 15.82
N GLY A 197 -0.71 -47.02 16.05
CA GLY A 197 -2.10 -46.91 15.58
C GLY A 197 -2.28 -45.58 14.88
N SER A 198 -2.42 -45.60 13.55
CA SER A 198 -2.95 -44.46 12.80
C SER A 198 -4.38 -44.19 13.25
N PRO A 199 -4.73 -42.95 13.58
CA PRO A 199 -5.99 -42.41 13.12
C PRO A 199 -5.73 -41.24 12.20
N SER A 200 -6.35 -41.33 11.03
CA SER A 200 -6.72 -40.24 10.13
C SER A 200 -6.88 -38.94 10.90
N LYS A 201 -5.90 -38.02 10.78
CA LYS A 201 -6.05 -36.64 11.25
C LYS A 201 -7.02 -35.93 10.31
N SER A 202 -8.31 -36.14 10.55
CA SER A 202 -9.34 -35.16 10.21
C SER A 202 -9.00 -33.90 11.01
N SER A 203 -8.17 -33.04 10.43
CA SER A 203 -7.91 -31.71 10.93
C SER A 203 -9.15 -30.86 10.65
N SER A 204 -10.16 -31.03 11.52
CA SER A 204 -11.22 -30.04 11.71
C SER A 204 -10.56 -28.75 12.14
N THR A 205 -10.11 -27.96 11.17
CA THR A 205 -9.48 -26.68 11.42
C THR A 205 -10.61 -25.68 11.55
N SER A 206 -11.19 -25.59 12.75
CA SER A 206 -12.06 -24.47 13.12
C SER A 206 -11.22 -23.19 13.09
N ARG A 207 -11.19 -22.53 11.93
CA ARG A 207 -10.49 -21.25 11.73
C ARG A 207 -11.47 -20.12 12.04
N THR A 208 -11.84 -20.02 13.31
CA THR A 208 -12.45 -18.79 13.83
C THR A 208 -11.35 -17.74 13.91
N PHE A 209 -11.61 -16.56 13.36
CA PHE A 209 -10.69 -15.43 13.43
C PHE A 209 -11.38 -14.24 14.09
N THR A 210 -10.59 -13.41 14.75
CA THR A 210 -11.02 -12.11 15.27
C THR A 210 -9.88 -11.14 15.08
N THR A 211 -10.09 -10.13 14.26
CA THR A 211 -9.10 -9.10 13.95
C THR A 211 -9.69 -7.75 14.27
N SER A 212 -8.90 -6.89 14.90
CA SER A 212 -9.30 -5.50 15.17
C SER A 212 -8.23 -4.53 14.72
N THR A 213 -8.66 -3.32 14.43
CA THR A 213 -7.80 -2.19 14.12
C THR A 213 -8.33 -0.93 14.81
N THR A 214 -7.43 -0.04 15.18
CA THR A 214 -7.71 1.20 15.89
C THR A 214 -7.16 2.36 15.10
N VAL A 215 -7.99 3.38 14.83
CA VAL A 215 -7.58 4.56 14.08
C VAL A 215 -6.93 5.58 15.02
N SER A 216 -5.76 6.07 14.64
CA SER A 216 -5.00 7.09 15.38
C SER A 216 -4.79 8.35 14.52
N GLY A 217 -4.99 9.54 15.10
CA GLY A 217 -4.80 10.83 14.40
C GLY A 217 -5.66 12.00 14.94
N PRO A 218 -5.47 13.24 14.45
CA PRO A 218 -6.16 14.43 14.94
C PRO A 218 -7.68 14.43 14.66
N SER A 219 -8.12 13.66 13.67
CA SER A 219 -9.53 13.34 13.40
C SER A 219 -9.76 11.83 13.58
N SER A 220 -9.59 11.36 14.82
CA SER A 220 -9.52 9.92 15.16
C SER A 220 -10.83 9.14 15.12
N SER A 221 -11.95 9.75 14.71
CA SER A 221 -13.26 9.07 14.69
C SER A 221 -13.49 8.32 13.37
N LEU A 222 -14.01 7.10 13.48
CA LEU A 222 -14.46 6.28 12.35
C LEU A 222 -15.68 6.87 11.63
N LEU A 223 -16.39 7.82 12.24
CA LEU A 223 -17.47 8.56 11.59
C LEU A 223 -16.98 9.55 10.52
N ALA A 224 -15.68 9.80 10.44
CA ALA A 224 -15.14 10.63 9.37
C ALA A 224 -15.40 9.99 8.00
N PHE A 225 -15.75 10.83 7.03
CA PHE A 225 -16.18 10.39 5.70
C PHE A 225 -15.18 9.43 5.05
N GLY A 226 -15.67 8.31 4.52
CA GLY A 226 -14.86 7.27 3.87
C GLY A 226 -13.93 6.45 4.78
N ARG A 227 -13.78 6.77 6.08
CA ARG A 227 -12.84 6.08 6.96
C ARG A 227 -13.25 4.64 7.27
N MET A 228 -14.52 4.40 7.59
CA MET A 228 -15.02 3.03 7.83
C MET A 228 -14.72 2.09 6.66
N ARG A 229 -14.92 2.54 5.41
CA ARG A 229 -14.61 1.74 4.22
C ARG A 229 -13.11 1.46 4.06
N ALA A 230 -12.27 2.48 4.25
CA ALA A 230 -10.81 2.30 4.19
C ALA A 230 -10.32 1.30 5.25
N THR A 231 -10.84 1.41 6.48
CA THR A 231 -10.53 0.50 7.59
C THR A 231 -11.03 -0.92 7.34
N ALA A 232 -12.22 -1.08 6.74
CA ALA A 232 -12.75 -2.37 6.34
C ALA A 232 -11.87 -3.06 5.27
N MET A 233 -11.42 -2.32 4.25
CA MET A 233 -10.50 -2.84 3.23
C MET A 233 -9.17 -3.30 3.82
N GLU A 234 -8.62 -2.55 4.79
CA GLU A 234 -7.39 -2.93 5.49
C GLU A 234 -7.59 -4.22 6.30
N LEU A 235 -8.73 -4.35 7.00
CA LEU A 235 -9.05 -5.55 7.79
C LEU A 235 -9.26 -6.78 6.92
N GLU A 236 -9.94 -6.66 5.78
CA GLU A 236 -10.11 -7.75 4.81
C GLU A 236 -8.76 -8.23 4.28
N GLY A 237 -7.85 -7.31 3.95
CA GLY A 237 -6.49 -7.67 3.53
C GLY A 237 -5.69 -8.42 4.59
N ARG A 238 -5.95 -8.19 5.89
CA ARG A 238 -5.29 -8.89 7.00
C ARG A 238 -5.89 -10.26 7.30
N VAL A 239 -7.18 -10.41 7.05
CA VAL A 239 -7.96 -11.62 7.36
C VAL A 239 -7.95 -12.62 6.19
N GLU A 240 -7.52 -12.18 5.00
CA GLU A 240 -7.47 -12.96 3.75
C GLU A 240 -8.83 -13.55 3.33
N THR A 241 -9.94 -13.05 3.87
CA THR A 241 -11.31 -13.37 3.45
C THR A 241 -12.23 -12.16 3.61
N GLY A 242 -13.13 -11.98 2.64
CA GLY A 242 -14.18 -10.97 2.66
C GLY A 242 -15.44 -11.40 3.40
N PHE A 243 -15.59 -12.69 3.72
CA PHE A 243 -16.78 -13.24 4.40
C PHE A 243 -16.61 -13.27 5.91
N VAL A 244 -17.50 -12.58 6.61
CA VAL A 244 -17.42 -12.35 8.06
C VAL A 244 -18.75 -12.70 8.72
N THR A 245 -18.71 -13.04 10.01
CA THR A 245 -19.92 -13.36 10.78
C THR A 245 -20.38 -12.21 11.65
N GLU A 246 -19.47 -11.33 12.06
CA GLU A 246 -19.84 -10.19 12.88
C GLU A 246 -18.82 -9.06 12.69
N VAL A 247 -19.34 -7.83 12.70
CA VAL A 247 -18.53 -6.62 12.62
C VAL A 247 -19.03 -5.64 13.67
N THR A 248 -18.12 -5.19 14.52
CA THR A 248 -18.39 -4.19 15.54
C THR A 248 -17.58 -2.94 15.23
N ILE A 249 -18.26 -1.80 15.14
CA ILE A 249 -17.67 -0.49 14.86
C ILE A 249 -17.96 0.44 16.04
N GLU A 250 -16.91 1.00 16.62
CA GLU A 250 -16.95 1.96 17.72
C GLU A 250 -16.33 3.28 17.28
N ASP A 251 -16.17 4.25 18.20
CA ASP A 251 -15.64 5.57 17.85
C ASP A 251 -14.28 5.51 17.13
N ARG A 252 -13.34 4.69 17.62
CA ARG A 252 -11.98 4.60 17.06
C ARG A 252 -11.53 3.20 16.71
N ARG A 253 -12.40 2.20 16.89
CA ARG A 253 -12.05 0.78 16.76
C ARG A 253 -13.04 0.08 15.86
N MET A 254 -12.53 -0.72 14.94
CA MET A 254 -13.31 -1.65 14.15
C MET A 254 -12.80 -3.07 14.41
N THR A 255 -13.72 -3.97 14.74
CA THR A 255 -13.44 -5.38 15.01
C THR A 255 -14.26 -6.24 14.06
N VAL A 256 -13.62 -7.24 13.47
CA VAL A 256 -14.23 -8.18 12.52
C VAL A 256 -13.96 -9.59 13.04
N SER A 257 -15.02 -10.38 13.16
CA SER A 257 -14.96 -11.79 13.54
C SER A 257 -15.62 -12.64 12.46
N GLY A 258 -15.09 -13.85 12.28
CA GLY A 258 -15.57 -14.75 11.25
C GLY A 258 -15.21 -16.19 11.53
N ASP A 259 -15.93 -17.09 10.86
CA ASP A 259 -15.65 -18.51 10.84
C ASP A 259 -15.57 -18.96 9.38
N SER A 260 -14.36 -19.34 8.96
CA SER A 260 -14.07 -19.76 7.60
C SER A 260 -14.80 -21.04 7.18
N THR A 261 -15.34 -21.78 8.15
CA THR A 261 -16.05 -23.05 7.93
C THR A 261 -17.57 -22.87 7.81
N ARG A 262 -18.07 -21.65 8.08
CA ARG A 262 -19.51 -21.37 8.08
C ARG A 262 -20.03 -21.21 6.64
N PRO A 263 -21.21 -21.75 6.30
CA PRO A 263 -21.80 -21.58 4.97
C PRO A 263 -22.07 -20.09 4.67
N PRO A 264 -22.11 -19.70 3.38
CA PRO A 264 -22.40 -18.33 2.95
C PRO A 264 -23.72 -17.75 3.48
N THR A 265 -24.68 -18.61 3.83
CA THR A 265 -25.97 -18.21 4.42
C THR A 265 -25.84 -17.69 5.85
N GLY A 266 -24.72 -17.96 6.53
CA GLY A 266 -24.42 -17.47 7.87
C GLY A 266 -23.29 -16.45 7.93
N THR A 267 -22.87 -15.91 6.78
CA THR A 267 -21.83 -14.88 6.65
C THR A 267 -22.32 -13.76 5.72
N PHE A 268 -21.64 -12.63 5.75
CA PHE A 268 -21.86 -11.56 4.78
C PHE A 268 -20.52 -11.01 4.30
N HIS A 269 -20.52 -10.42 3.11
CA HIS A 269 -19.31 -9.85 2.53
C HIS A 269 -19.08 -8.44 3.11
N LEU A 270 -17.88 -8.16 3.61
CA LEU A 270 -17.56 -6.90 4.27
C LEU A 270 -17.79 -5.69 3.33
N GLN A 271 -17.33 -5.79 2.08
CA GLN A 271 -17.46 -4.71 1.08
C GLN A 271 -18.88 -4.42 0.56
N THR A 272 -19.87 -5.28 0.79
CA THR A 272 -21.24 -5.01 0.33
C THR A 272 -21.99 -4.06 1.27
N LEU A 273 -21.44 -3.76 2.45
CA LEU A 273 -22.05 -2.89 3.43
C LEU A 273 -22.03 -1.40 2.98
N PRO A 274 -23.13 -0.66 3.21
CA PRO A 274 -23.23 0.75 2.85
C PRO A 274 -22.56 1.65 3.90
N TYR A 275 -21.22 1.56 4.04
CA TYR A 275 -20.45 2.31 5.05
C TYR A 275 -20.68 3.83 5.04
N GLU A 276 -21.02 4.42 3.90
CA GLU A 276 -21.26 5.87 3.79
C GLU A 276 -22.59 6.31 4.44
N LEU A 277 -23.52 5.37 4.67
CA LEU A 277 -24.82 5.64 5.28
C LEU A 277 -24.80 5.47 6.81
N PHE A 278 -23.84 4.70 7.35
CA PHE A 278 -23.73 4.45 8.79
C PHE A 278 -23.56 5.72 9.64
N PRO A 279 -22.79 6.74 9.25
CA PRO A 279 -22.71 7.97 10.04
C PRO A 279 -24.05 8.68 10.19
N ALA A 280 -24.93 8.57 9.20
CA ALA A 280 -26.28 9.15 9.28
C ALA A 280 -27.14 8.39 10.30
N LEU A 281 -27.06 7.06 10.34
CA LEU A 281 -27.76 6.24 11.34
C LEU A 281 -27.32 6.57 12.77
N VAL A 282 -26.02 6.78 12.99
CA VAL A 282 -25.50 7.17 14.31
C VAL A 282 -25.97 8.57 14.70
N ARG A 283 -25.97 9.53 13.78
CA ARG A 283 -26.52 10.88 14.06
C ARG A 283 -28.01 10.84 14.38
N GLU A 284 -28.77 10.06 13.63
CA GLU A 284 -30.20 9.84 13.88
C GLU A 284 -30.41 9.28 15.29
N ALA A 285 -29.73 8.17 15.62
CA ALA A 285 -29.86 7.53 16.94
C ALA A 285 -29.47 8.47 18.10
N ARG A 286 -28.47 9.33 17.90
CA ARG A 286 -28.02 10.33 18.89
C ARG A 286 -28.98 11.51 19.07
N THR A 287 -29.89 11.76 18.14
CA THR A 287 -30.75 12.96 18.17
C THR A 287 -32.22 12.62 18.42
N THR A 288 -32.71 11.46 17.95
CA THR A 288 -34.14 11.14 17.99
C THR A 288 -34.56 10.17 19.09
N LEU A 289 -33.61 9.43 19.71
CA LEU A 289 -33.94 8.34 20.65
C LEU A 289 -33.86 8.72 22.14
N GLY A 290 -33.90 10.02 22.46
CA GLY A 290 -34.01 10.50 23.84
C GLY A 290 -32.71 10.59 24.64
N VAL A 291 -31.57 10.17 24.08
CA VAL A 291 -30.23 10.37 24.66
C VAL A 291 -29.75 11.79 24.29
N ARG A 292 -29.80 12.75 25.23
CA ARG A 292 -29.45 14.15 24.95
C ARG A 292 -27.92 14.35 24.95
N THR A 293 -27.23 13.57 25.76
CA THR A 293 -25.77 13.65 25.96
C THR A 293 -25.10 12.30 25.70
N PRO A 294 -25.09 11.82 24.44
CA PRO A 294 -24.52 10.52 24.11
C PRO A 294 -23.00 10.49 24.32
N GLU A 295 -22.53 9.63 25.22
CA GLU A 295 -21.12 9.45 25.57
C GLU A 295 -20.44 8.47 24.62
N THR A 296 -21.12 7.36 24.28
CA THR A 296 -20.57 6.31 23.44
C THR A 296 -21.58 5.82 22.42
N TRP A 297 -21.07 5.32 21.29
CA TRP A 297 -21.87 4.69 20.25
C TRP A 297 -21.14 3.46 19.72
N ARG A 298 -21.93 2.47 19.28
CA ARG A 298 -21.45 1.24 18.65
C ARG A 298 -22.40 0.82 17.53
N ILE A 299 -21.86 0.29 16.46
CA ILE A 299 -22.61 -0.37 15.39
C ILE A 299 -22.22 -1.85 15.40
N ASP A 300 -23.20 -2.72 15.60
CA ASP A 300 -23.05 -4.16 15.54
C ASP A 300 -23.75 -4.68 14.27
N ILE A 301 -23.01 -5.41 13.44
CA ILE A 301 -23.51 -5.94 12.17
C ILE A 301 -23.44 -7.46 12.24
N THR A 302 -24.59 -8.10 12.09
CA THR A 302 -24.73 -9.55 12.14
C THR A 302 -25.44 -10.07 10.90
N PRO A 303 -25.28 -11.36 10.54
CA PRO A 303 -25.92 -11.94 9.37
C PRO A 303 -27.43 -11.95 9.59
N GLY A 304 -28.20 -11.83 8.51
CA GLY A 304 -29.65 -11.94 8.57
C GLY A 304 -30.09 -13.34 9.00
N THR A 305 -31.24 -13.44 9.68
CA THR A 305 -31.82 -14.73 10.03
C THR A 305 -32.66 -15.25 8.86
N GLY A 306 -32.06 -16.06 7.98
CA GLY A 306 -32.74 -16.74 6.88
C GLY A 306 -32.04 -16.61 5.53
N ASP A 307 -32.30 -17.56 4.63
CA ASP A 307 -31.70 -17.58 3.29
C ASP A 307 -32.08 -16.32 2.50
N GLY A 308 -31.07 -15.53 2.09
CA GLY A 308 -31.26 -14.31 1.31
C GLY A 308 -31.63 -13.05 2.10
N VAL A 309 -31.72 -13.13 3.44
CA VAL A 309 -31.90 -11.94 4.29
C VAL A 309 -30.53 -11.27 4.47
N GLY A 310 -30.41 -10.03 3.99
CA GLY A 310 -29.17 -9.24 4.12
C GLY A 310 -28.77 -9.00 5.58
N PRO A 311 -27.53 -8.55 5.84
CA PRO A 311 -27.04 -8.30 7.19
C PRO A 311 -27.93 -7.29 7.94
N ARG A 312 -28.11 -7.53 9.25
CA ARG A 312 -28.79 -6.61 10.16
C ARG A 312 -27.75 -5.66 10.76
N VAL A 313 -28.08 -4.38 10.77
CA VAL A 313 -27.25 -3.32 11.35
C VAL A 313 -27.94 -2.81 12.60
N ARG A 314 -27.31 -2.92 13.76
CA ARG A 314 -27.80 -2.38 15.02
C ARG A 314 -26.89 -1.25 15.49
N VAL A 315 -27.44 -0.07 15.68
CA VAL A 315 -26.76 1.05 16.32
C VAL A 315 -27.19 1.11 17.78
N THR A 316 -26.22 1.11 18.68
CA THR A 316 -26.43 1.29 20.12
C THR A 316 -25.80 2.60 20.53
N VAL A 317 -26.56 3.44 21.23
CA VAL A 317 -26.09 4.73 21.77
C VAL A 317 -26.32 4.72 23.27
N THR A 318 -25.27 5.05 24.02
CA THR A 318 -25.31 5.06 25.49
C THR A 318 -24.95 6.46 26.00
N GLY A 319 -25.75 6.95 26.94
CA GLY A 319 -25.49 8.19 27.68
C GLY A 319 -25.98 8.08 29.12
N PRO A 320 -25.89 9.17 29.91
CA PRO A 320 -26.32 9.18 31.30
C PRO A 320 -27.82 8.91 31.47
N GLU A 321 -28.61 9.14 30.43
CA GLU A 321 -30.05 8.89 30.42
C GLU A 321 -30.38 7.39 30.27
N GLY A 322 -29.46 6.60 29.70
CA GLY A 322 -29.58 5.17 29.44
C GLY A 322 -29.12 4.77 28.05
N THR A 323 -29.56 3.60 27.59
CA THR A 323 -29.17 3.03 26.29
C THR A 323 -30.36 3.04 25.33
N ALA A 324 -30.11 3.50 24.10
CA ALA A 324 -31.05 3.46 23.00
C ALA A 324 -30.54 2.56 21.86
N HIS A 325 -31.46 1.99 21.10
CA HIS A 325 -31.14 1.10 19.97
C HIS A 325 -31.88 1.53 18.71
N LEU A 326 -31.18 1.48 17.58
CA LEU A 326 -31.73 1.65 16.25
C LEU A 326 -31.35 0.45 15.41
N ASP A 327 -32.32 -0.27 14.88
CA ASP A 327 -32.08 -1.38 13.94
C ASP A 327 -32.33 -0.89 12.51
N ALA A 328 -31.46 -1.31 11.59
CA ALA A 328 -31.55 -1.04 10.17
C ALA A 328 -31.24 -2.31 9.34
N ASP A 329 -31.70 -2.33 8.10
CA ASP A 329 -31.42 -3.40 7.15
C ASP A 329 -30.08 -3.21 6.42
N ALA A 330 -29.75 -4.16 5.53
CA ALA A 330 -28.52 -4.16 4.74
C ALA A 330 -28.36 -2.94 3.83
N THR A 331 -29.43 -2.19 3.56
CA THR A 331 -29.43 -0.95 2.77
C THR A 331 -29.40 0.30 3.64
N ALA A 332 -29.17 0.15 4.95
CA ALA A 332 -29.23 1.20 5.96
C ALA A 332 -30.62 1.86 6.09
N ARG A 333 -31.70 1.15 5.73
CA ARG A 333 -33.06 1.62 6.01
C ARG A 333 -33.46 1.22 7.43
N ILE A 334 -33.95 2.18 8.20
CA ILE A 334 -34.36 1.97 9.59
C ILE A 334 -35.57 1.03 9.63
N THR A 335 -35.47 -0.04 10.41
CA THR A 335 -36.52 -1.05 10.58
C THR A 335 -37.18 -0.97 11.95
N ASP A 336 -36.44 -0.58 12.99
CA ASP A 336 -36.94 -0.46 14.35
C ASP A 336 -36.21 0.64 15.12
N ARG A 337 -36.91 1.27 16.06
CA ARG A 337 -36.40 2.34 16.92
C ARG A 337 -36.83 2.04 18.35
N ARG A 338 -35.88 1.97 19.28
CA ARG A 338 -36.14 1.76 20.70
C ARG A 338 -35.50 2.87 21.50
N ALA A 339 -36.34 3.66 22.15
CA ALA A 339 -35.90 4.77 22.96
C ALA A 339 -35.39 4.30 24.33
N VAL A 340 -34.68 5.19 25.01
CA VAL A 340 -34.25 4.99 26.39
C VAL A 340 -35.43 4.59 27.28
N GLY A 341 -35.33 3.44 27.93
CA GLY A 341 -36.34 2.97 28.90
C GLY A 341 -37.45 2.07 28.35
N GLU A 342 -37.51 1.85 27.04
CA GLU A 342 -38.40 0.83 26.46
C GLU A 342 -37.79 -0.57 26.64
N ARG A 343 -38.41 -1.40 27.47
CA ARG A 343 -38.08 -2.83 27.57
C ARG A 343 -38.81 -3.58 26.46
N GLY A 344 -38.06 -4.42 25.75
CA GLY A 344 -38.60 -5.39 24.79
C GLY A 344 -39.34 -6.54 25.46
#